data_AF-A0A7S1GQW8-F1
#
_entry.id   AF-A0A7S1GQW8-F1
#
_cell.length_a   1.000
_cell.length_b   1.000
_cell.length_c   1.000
_cell.angle_alpha   90.00
_cell.angle_beta   90.00
_cell.angle_gamma   90.00
#
_symmetry.space_group_name_H-M   'P 1'
#
loop_
_entity.id
_entity.type
_entity.pdbx_description
1 polymer ?
#
loop_
_entity_poly.entity_id
_entity_poly.type
_entity_poly.pdbx_seq_one_letter_code
_entity_poly.pdbx_strand_id
1 'polypeptide(L)'
;GRLGFYCFLIILVGFVQLLLGAYCLNNFGSGPLKPAVSVAMFTISFPEISVFVGLVYILNGMYGFVRSLGVVGAVEYDHSFQYGLIFQYWCTLVLMILVQISYLPGGAMAGAAPSRACLTLGAHVLPAYLDFKMRTTPHVLPSNYYGLSGGATKGKRHHHHHHNNNGATPDDDMT
;
A
#
# COMPACT_ATOMS: atom_id res chain seq x y z
N GLY A 1 -8.43 -4.62 -8.15
CA GLY A 1 -7.44 -3.56 -8.50
C GLY A 1 -6.05 -3.90 -7.97
N ARG A 2 -5.02 -3.08 -8.23
CA ARG A 2 -3.63 -3.36 -7.80
C ARG A 2 -3.49 -3.55 -6.28
N LEU A 3 -4.19 -2.76 -5.47
CA LEU A 3 -4.23 -2.88 -4.01
C LEU A 3 -4.60 -4.32 -3.57
N GLY A 4 -5.73 -4.85 -4.08
CA GLY A 4 -6.21 -6.20 -3.76
C GLY A 4 -5.22 -7.32 -4.11
N PHE A 5 -4.42 -7.15 -5.16
CA PHE A 5 -3.35 -8.10 -5.49
C PHE A 5 -2.25 -8.11 -4.43
N TYR A 6 -1.79 -6.95 -3.96
CA TYR A 6 -0.80 -6.88 -2.87
C TYR A 6 -1.37 -7.34 -1.52
N CYS A 7 -2.65 -7.05 -1.23
CA CYS A 7 -3.33 -7.60 -0.06
C CYS A 7 -3.43 -9.13 -0.12
N PHE A 8 -3.74 -9.71 -1.29
CA PHE A 8 -3.72 -11.16 -1.49
C PHE A 8 -2.32 -11.77 -1.29
N LEU A 9 -1.26 -11.12 -1.80
CA LEU A 9 0.11 -11.56 -1.53
C LEU A 9 0.46 -11.50 -0.03
N ILE A 10 0.00 -10.49 0.71
CA ILE A 10 0.15 -10.42 2.17
C ILE A 10 -0.57 -11.57 2.87
N ILE A 11 -1.80 -11.90 2.48
CA ILE A 11 -2.53 -13.07 3.00
C ILE A 11 -1.73 -14.35 2.75
N LEU A 12 -1.23 -14.55 1.53
CA LEU A 12 -0.46 -15.74 1.15
C LEU A 12 0.84 -15.86 1.95
N VAL A 13 1.59 -14.76 2.12
CA VAL A 13 2.80 -14.73 2.95
C VAL A 13 2.47 -15.04 4.42
N GLY A 14 1.41 -14.44 4.97
CA GLY A 14 0.95 -14.71 6.32
C GLY A 14 0.54 -16.17 6.53
N PHE A 15 -0.16 -16.76 5.56
CA PHE A 15 -0.57 -18.17 5.57
C PHE A 15 0.62 -19.13 5.54
N VAL A 16 1.60 -18.91 4.67
CA VAL A 16 2.82 -19.73 4.63
C VAL A 16 3.62 -19.58 5.93
N GLN A 17 3.73 -18.37 6.48
CA GLN A 17 4.45 -18.12 7.73
C GLN A 17 3.75 -18.72 8.96
N LEU A 18 2.41 -18.72 8.97
CA LEU A 18 1.58 -19.38 9.98
C LEU A 18 1.76 -20.90 9.90
N LEU A 19 1.61 -21.50 8.71
CA LEU A 19 1.78 -22.94 8.51
C LEU A 19 3.18 -23.41 8.90
N LEU A 20 4.22 -22.69 8.47
CA LEU A 20 5.60 -23.03 8.81
C LEU A 20 5.87 -22.87 10.31
N GLY A 21 5.30 -21.85 10.96
CA GLY A 21 5.36 -21.68 12.41
C GLY A 21 4.65 -22.80 13.17
N ALA A 22 3.43 -23.17 12.76
CA ALA A 22 2.66 -24.26 13.37
C ALA A 22 3.34 -25.63 13.16
N TYR A 23 3.89 -25.89 11.97
CA TYR A 23 4.69 -27.06 11.69
C TYR A 23 5.94 -27.12 12.59
N CYS A 24 6.65 -26.00 12.74
CA CYS A 24 7.82 -25.94 13.62
C CYS A 24 7.46 -26.18 15.08
N LEU A 25 6.36 -25.60 15.57
CA LEU A 25 5.87 -25.77 16.94
C LEU A 25 5.49 -27.24 17.23
N ASN A 26 4.83 -27.91 16.27
CA ASN A 26 4.39 -29.30 16.43
C ASN A 26 5.52 -30.34 16.33
N ASN A 27 6.59 -30.06 15.55
CA ASN A 27 7.68 -31.02 15.33
C ASN A 27 8.92 -30.76 16.20
N PHE A 28 9.20 -29.50 16.56
CA PHE A 28 10.41 -29.11 17.31
C PHE A 28 10.12 -28.43 18.66
N GLY A 29 8.85 -28.16 18.99
CA GLY A 29 8.43 -27.61 20.26
C GLY A 29 8.43 -26.08 20.35
N SER A 30 8.28 -25.59 21.58
CA SER A 30 8.18 -24.16 21.95
C SER A 30 9.56 -23.53 22.17
N GLY A 31 9.66 -22.20 21.99
CA GLY A 31 10.87 -21.44 22.29
C GLY A 31 11.92 -21.38 21.16
N PRO A 32 13.17 -21.00 21.48
CA PRO A 32 14.22 -20.78 20.49
C PRO A 32 14.76 -22.10 19.91
N LEU A 33 14.43 -22.38 18.65
CA LEU A 33 14.94 -23.53 17.92
C LEU A 33 16.44 -23.42 17.68
N LYS A 34 17.16 -24.51 18.03
CA LYS A 34 18.60 -24.67 17.79
C LYS A 34 18.81 -26.00 17.02
N PRO A 35 19.07 -25.97 15.70
CA PRO A 35 19.20 -24.81 14.82
C PRO A 35 17.85 -24.18 14.43
N ALA A 36 17.90 -22.93 13.95
CA ALA A 36 16.73 -22.26 13.37
C ALA A 36 16.32 -22.91 12.04
N VAL A 37 15.02 -23.08 11.81
CA VAL A 37 14.49 -23.69 10.59
C VAL A 37 14.39 -22.62 9.50
N SER A 38 15.11 -22.80 8.39
CA SER A 38 15.08 -21.86 7.27
C SER A 38 14.57 -22.53 5.99
N VAL A 39 13.51 -21.98 5.40
CA VAL A 39 12.90 -22.48 4.16
C VAL A 39 12.69 -21.30 3.21
N ALA A 40 13.41 -21.32 2.08
CA ALA A 40 13.43 -20.24 1.10
C ALA A 40 13.68 -18.86 1.73
N MET A 41 12.68 -17.98 1.75
CA MET A 41 12.78 -16.63 2.33
C MET A 41 12.44 -16.55 3.83
N PHE A 42 11.84 -17.60 4.39
CA PHE A 42 11.45 -17.66 5.79
C PHE A 42 12.54 -18.28 6.65
N THR A 43 12.75 -17.72 7.85
CA THR A 43 13.61 -18.30 8.87
C THR A 43 12.92 -18.17 10.21
N ILE A 44 12.67 -19.30 10.86
CA ILE A 44 11.92 -19.40 12.11
C ILE A 44 12.87 -19.92 13.19
N SER A 45 13.23 -19.01 14.09
CA SER A 45 13.91 -19.33 15.35
C SER A 45 12.91 -19.42 16.49
N PHE A 46 11.77 -18.72 16.42
CA PHE A 46 10.70 -18.71 17.43
C PHE A 46 9.35 -19.04 16.77
N PRO A 47 8.87 -20.29 16.86
CA PRO A 47 7.66 -20.74 16.17
C PRO A 47 6.40 -19.97 16.56
N GLU A 48 6.22 -19.67 17.85
CA GLU A 48 5.04 -18.97 18.38
C GLU A 48 4.91 -17.55 17.81
N ILE A 49 6.03 -16.82 17.75
CA ILE A 49 6.07 -15.46 17.19
C ILE A 49 5.81 -15.52 15.68
N SER A 50 6.29 -16.56 14.98
CA SER A 50 5.98 -16.76 13.57
C SER A 50 4.48 -16.98 13.31
N VAL A 51 3.81 -17.79 14.14
CA VAL A 51 2.35 -18.00 14.07
C VAL A 51 1.60 -16.70 14.34
N PHE A 52 1.99 -15.95 15.38
CA PHE A 52 1.37 -14.65 15.70
C PHE A 52 1.51 -13.64 14.54
N VAL A 53 2.71 -13.48 13.99
CA VAL A 53 2.96 -12.58 12.85
C VAL A 53 2.17 -13.04 11.62
N GLY A 54 2.12 -14.36 11.35
CA GLY A 54 1.31 -14.93 10.26
C GLY A 54 -0.18 -14.59 10.38
N LEU A 55 -0.74 -14.67 11.59
CA LEU A 55 -2.13 -14.26 11.87
C LEU A 55 -2.34 -12.75 11.61
N VAL A 56 -1.43 -11.88 12.08
CA VAL A 56 -1.52 -10.43 11.84
C VAL A 56 -1.50 -10.10 10.35
N TYR A 57 -0.63 -10.76 9.57
CA TYR A 57 -0.61 -10.64 8.10
C TYR A 57 -1.94 -11.05 7.46
N ILE A 58 -2.53 -12.18 7.87
CA ILE A 58 -3.81 -12.65 7.32
C ILE A 58 -4.93 -11.65 7.65
N LEU A 59 -5.03 -11.18 8.91
CA LEU A 59 -6.08 -10.24 9.33
C LEU A 59 -6.00 -8.90 8.59
N ASN A 60 -4.82 -8.26 8.55
CA ASN A 60 -4.62 -7.02 7.82
C ASN A 60 -4.76 -7.20 6.31
N GLY A 61 -4.27 -8.32 5.77
CA GLY A 61 -4.41 -8.66 4.36
C GLY A 61 -5.88 -8.82 3.94
N MET A 62 -6.70 -9.51 4.75
CA MET A 62 -8.14 -9.62 4.53
C MET A 62 -8.83 -8.25 4.63
N TYR A 63 -8.50 -7.45 5.65
CA TYR A 63 -9.08 -6.12 5.81
C TYR A 63 -8.78 -5.21 4.60
N GLY A 64 -7.52 -5.18 4.15
CA GLY A 64 -7.11 -4.47 2.93
C GLY A 64 -7.75 -5.03 1.66
N PHE A 65 -7.96 -6.35 1.58
CA PHE A 65 -8.61 -6.99 0.43
C PHE A 65 -10.09 -6.58 0.34
N VAL A 66 -10.85 -6.66 1.45
CA VAL A 66 -12.25 -6.22 1.53
C VAL A 66 -12.38 -4.72 1.20
N ARG A 67 -11.47 -3.89 1.70
CA ARG A 67 -11.37 -2.46 1.35
C ARG A 67 -11.11 -2.26 -0.15
N SER A 68 -10.25 -3.08 -0.77
CA SER A 68 -9.96 -3.01 -2.20
C SER A 68 -11.12 -3.39 -3.13
N LEU A 69 -12.15 -4.06 -2.58
CA LEU A 69 -13.41 -4.37 -3.26
C LEU A 69 -14.45 -3.24 -3.11
N GLY A 70 -14.16 -2.19 -2.34
CA GLY A 70 -15.09 -1.08 -2.08
C GLY A 70 -16.20 -1.40 -1.07
N VAL A 71 -16.18 -2.58 -0.43
CA VAL A 71 -17.17 -2.99 0.59
C VAL A 71 -17.04 -2.17 1.87
N VAL A 72 -15.80 -1.83 2.25
CA VAL A 72 -15.49 -0.84 3.30
C VAL A 72 -15.09 0.44 2.58
N GLY A 73 -15.93 1.47 2.68
CA GLY A 73 -15.69 2.76 2.02
C GLY A 73 -14.37 3.38 2.46
N ALA A 74 -13.48 3.68 1.50
CA ALA A 74 -12.21 4.33 1.75
C ALA A 74 -12.42 5.83 1.97
N VAL A 75 -12.95 6.21 3.14
CA VAL A 75 -13.16 7.61 3.53
C VAL A 75 -11.81 8.33 3.64
N GLU A 76 -11.77 9.60 3.24
CA GLU A 76 -10.54 10.39 3.09
C GLU A 76 -9.69 10.41 4.39
N TYR A 77 -10.35 10.57 5.54
CA TYR A 77 -9.75 10.57 6.88
C TYR A 77 -9.49 9.18 7.51
N ASP A 78 -9.82 8.08 6.82
CA ASP A 78 -9.66 6.74 7.39
C ASP A 78 -8.24 6.19 7.15
N HIS A 79 -7.39 6.39 8.16
CA HIS A 79 -6.01 5.89 8.21
C HIS A 79 -5.85 4.52 8.89
N SER A 80 -6.95 3.85 9.29
CA SER A 80 -6.91 2.58 10.04
C SER A 80 -6.03 1.50 9.39
N PHE A 81 -6.14 1.34 8.06
CA PHE A 81 -5.32 0.39 7.30
C PHE A 81 -3.81 0.73 7.33
N GLN A 82 -3.45 2.01 7.32
CA GLN A 82 -2.05 2.43 7.40
C GLN A 82 -1.47 2.14 8.79
N TYR A 83 -2.23 2.37 9.87
CA TYR A 83 -1.83 1.97 11.22
C TYR A 83 -1.66 0.45 11.34
N GLY A 84 -2.58 -0.33 10.77
CA GLY A 84 -2.47 -1.80 10.73
C GLY A 84 -1.21 -2.31 10.01
N LEU A 85 -0.86 -1.71 8.87
CA LEU A 85 0.37 -2.04 8.14
C LEU A 85 1.65 -1.61 8.88
N ILE A 86 1.65 -0.47 9.57
CA ILE A 86 2.79 -0.03 10.40
C ILE A 86 2.97 -0.99 11.59
N PHE A 87 1.89 -1.37 12.26
CA PHE A 87 1.92 -2.35 13.35
C PHE A 87 2.46 -3.72 12.88
N GLN A 88 1.99 -4.20 11.72
CA GLN A 88 2.48 -5.43 11.11
C GLN A 88 3.97 -5.36 10.77
N TYR A 89 4.42 -4.24 10.21
CA TYR A 89 5.83 -4.02 9.91
C TYR A 89 6.68 -4.02 11.20
N TRP A 90 6.19 -3.41 12.28
CA TRP A 90 6.85 -3.45 13.59
C TRP A 90 6.98 -4.88 14.14
N CYS A 91 5.91 -5.68 14.11
CA CYS A 91 5.96 -7.09 14.50
C CYS A 91 6.94 -7.90 13.63
N THR A 92 7.05 -7.57 12.34
CA THR A 92 8.01 -8.18 11.41
C THR A 92 9.45 -7.83 11.78
N LEU A 93 9.74 -6.56 12.09
CA LEU A 93 11.07 -6.12 12.54
C LEU A 93 11.51 -6.84 13.82
N VAL A 94 10.61 -6.99 14.80
CA VAL A 94 10.91 -7.73 16.04
C VAL A 94 11.32 -9.18 15.72
N LEU A 95 10.58 -9.87 14.84
CA LEU A 95 10.93 -11.23 14.41
C LEU A 95 12.27 -11.26 13.67
N MET A 96 12.55 -10.29 12.79
CA MET A 96 13.83 -10.20 12.09
C MET A 96 15.02 -9.98 13.04
N ILE A 97 14.87 -9.17 14.08
CA ILE A 97 15.91 -8.94 15.10
C ILE A 97 16.17 -10.23 15.90
N LEU A 98 15.11 -10.90 16.36
CA LEU A 98 15.23 -12.16 17.10
C LEU A 98 15.88 -13.27 16.26
N VAL A 99 15.59 -13.33 14.96
CA VAL A 99 16.24 -14.23 14.02
C VAL A 99 17.71 -13.86 13.81
N GLN A 100 18.07 -12.57 13.70
CA GLN A 100 19.46 -12.13 13.59
C GLN A 100 20.31 -12.53 14.81
N ILE A 101 19.76 -12.44 16.02
CA ILE A 101 20.43 -12.90 17.26
C ILE A 101 20.72 -14.42 17.22
N SER A 102 19.94 -15.20 16.47
CA SER A 102 20.15 -16.64 16.31
C SER A 102 21.15 -17.03 15.20
N TYR A 103 21.68 -16.08 14.44
CA TYR A 103 22.70 -16.37 13.42
C TYR A 103 24.08 -16.57 14.04
N LEU A 104 24.81 -17.59 13.58
CA LEU A 104 26.25 -17.69 13.86
C LEU A 104 27.00 -16.57 13.09
N PRO A 105 27.99 -15.90 13.73
CA PRO A 105 28.80 -14.89 13.06
C PRO A 105 29.53 -15.51 11.85
N GLY A 106 29.45 -14.84 10.69
CA GLY A 106 30.03 -15.31 9.42
C GLY A 106 29.13 -16.23 8.58
N GLY A 107 27.93 -16.61 9.06
CA GLY A 107 26.99 -17.43 8.27
C GLY A 107 26.36 -16.66 7.09
N ALA A 108 26.07 -17.37 5.99
CA ALA A 108 25.46 -16.79 4.78
C ALA A 108 24.13 -16.03 5.03
N MET A 109 23.43 -16.39 6.10
CA MET A 109 22.17 -15.76 6.54
C MET A 109 22.35 -14.31 7.04
N ALA A 110 23.52 -13.98 7.58
CA ALA A 110 23.83 -12.62 8.04
C ALA A 110 23.92 -11.64 6.85
N GLY A 111 24.58 -12.05 5.75
CA GLY A 111 24.66 -11.24 4.52
C GLY A 111 23.32 -11.05 3.81
N ALA A 112 22.37 -11.98 3.97
CA ALA A 112 21.04 -11.88 3.39
C ALA A 112 20.05 -11.00 4.19
N ALA A 113 20.38 -10.62 5.43
CA ALA A 113 19.47 -9.90 6.32
C ALA A 113 19.04 -8.51 5.79
N PRO A 114 19.92 -7.66 5.22
CA PRO A 114 19.53 -6.36 4.69
C PRO A 114 18.55 -6.47 3.52
N SER A 115 18.80 -7.38 2.57
CA SER A 115 17.92 -7.60 1.41
C SER A 115 16.51 -8.06 1.82
N ARG A 116 16.42 -8.90 2.87
CA ARG A 116 15.13 -9.31 3.45
C ARG A 116 14.40 -8.14 4.10
N ALA A 117 15.13 -7.22 4.77
CA ALA A 117 14.53 -6.03 5.39
C ALA A 117 14.02 -5.03 4.35
N CYS A 118 14.75 -4.83 3.26
CA CYS A 118 14.28 -4.01 2.13
C CYS A 118 13.03 -4.61 1.45
N LEU A 119 12.99 -5.94 1.27
CA LEU A 119 11.84 -6.62 0.68
C LEU A 119 10.60 -6.56 1.59
N THR A 120 10.75 -6.77 2.90
CA THR A 120 9.63 -6.62 3.84
C THR A 120 9.16 -5.17 3.95
N LEU A 121 10.06 -4.18 3.97
CA LEU A 121 9.69 -2.76 3.92
C LEU A 121 8.86 -2.45 2.66
N GLY A 122 9.35 -2.86 1.48
CA GLY A 122 8.64 -2.67 0.21
C GLY A 122 7.23 -3.30 0.21
N ALA A 123 7.09 -4.49 0.79
CA ALA A 123 5.82 -5.21 0.89
C ALA A 123 4.77 -4.49 1.78
N HIS A 124 5.19 -3.67 2.76
CA HIS A 124 4.28 -2.89 3.60
C HIS A 124 4.01 -1.48 3.05
N VAL A 125 5.04 -0.80 2.51
CA VAL A 125 4.92 0.55 1.96
C VAL A 125 4.05 0.58 0.70
N LEU A 126 4.15 -0.43 -0.18
CA LEU A 126 3.44 -0.46 -1.45
C LEU A 126 1.90 -0.52 -1.33
N PRO A 127 1.29 -1.39 -0.50
CA PRO A 127 -0.15 -1.34 -0.25
C PRO A 127 -0.58 -0.08 0.53
N ALA A 128 0.24 0.44 1.44
CA ALA A 128 -0.05 1.70 2.14
C ALA A 128 -0.11 2.90 1.19
N TYR A 129 0.77 2.93 0.18
CA TYR A 129 0.76 3.93 -0.90
C TYR A 129 -0.45 3.76 -1.83
N LEU A 130 -0.83 2.53 -2.17
CA LEU A 130 -1.99 2.26 -3.02
C LEU A 130 -3.32 2.58 -2.33
N ASP A 131 -3.43 2.37 -1.01
CA ASP A 131 -4.55 2.86 -0.20
C ASP A 131 -4.60 4.40 -0.17
N PHE A 132 -3.48 5.06 0.08
CA PHE A 132 -3.40 6.53 0.04
C PHE A 132 -3.86 7.08 -1.31
N LYS A 133 -3.42 6.47 -2.42
CA LYS A 133 -3.88 6.83 -3.76
C LYS A 133 -5.38 6.56 -3.96
N MET A 134 -5.91 5.45 -3.43
CA MET A 134 -7.33 5.11 -3.52
C MET A 134 -8.21 6.14 -2.80
N ARG A 135 -7.75 6.72 -1.67
CA ARG A 135 -8.45 7.77 -0.94
C ARG A 135 -8.34 9.17 -1.57
N THR A 136 -7.20 9.49 -2.20
CA THR A 136 -6.90 10.85 -2.70
C THR A 136 -7.20 11.06 -4.18
N THR A 137 -7.61 10.02 -4.91
CA THR A 137 -8.00 10.17 -6.33
C THR A 137 -9.47 10.62 -6.41
N PRO A 138 -9.78 11.81 -6.95
CA PRO A 138 -11.17 12.26 -7.06
C PRO A 138 -11.96 11.35 -8.03
N HIS A 139 -13.15 10.94 -7.62
CA HIS A 139 -14.04 10.09 -8.44
C HIS A 139 -14.47 10.74 -9.76
N VAL A 140 -14.44 12.07 -9.84
CA VAL A 140 -14.65 12.85 -11.05
C VAL A 140 -13.40 13.69 -11.28
N LEU A 141 -12.64 13.40 -12.34
CA LEU A 141 -11.56 14.30 -12.76
C LEU A 141 -12.17 15.59 -13.32
N PRO A 142 -11.85 16.77 -12.77
CA PRO A 142 -12.28 18.03 -13.38
C PRO A 142 -11.57 18.19 -14.74
N SER A 143 -12.23 18.82 -15.71
CA SER A 143 -11.75 18.91 -17.11
C SER A 143 -10.41 19.63 -17.29
N ASN A 144 -9.96 20.35 -16.28
CA ASN A 144 -8.67 21.04 -16.20
C ASN A 144 -7.55 20.22 -15.53
N TYR A 145 -7.82 19.02 -15.00
CA TYR A 145 -6.87 18.25 -14.16
C TYR A 145 -5.52 17.93 -14.83
N TYR A 146 -5.52 17.79 -16.16
CA TYR A 146 -4.30 17.57 -16.97
C TYR A 146 -3.87 18.80 -17.79
N GLY A 147 -4.46 19.98 -17.59
CA GLY A 147 -4.16 21.20 -18.36
C GLY A 147 -4.56 21.16 -19.85
N LEU A 148 -5.14 20.06 -20.33
CA LEU A 148 -5.45 19.83 -21.76
C LEU A 148 -6.51 20.76 -22.35
N SER A 149 -7.22 21.53 -21.52
CA SER A 149 -8.30 22.44 -21.96
C SER A 149 -7.82 23.74 -22.64
N GLY A 150 -6.52 23.89 -22.94
CA GLY A 150 -5.96 25.04 -23.66
C GLY A 150 -5.49 24.76 -25.10
N GLY A 151 -5.51 23.51 -25.57
CA GLY A 151 -4.77 23.09 -26.78
C GLY A 151 -5.59 22.85 -28.05
N ALA A 152 -6.91 23.06 -28.04
CA ALA A 152 -7.81 22.66 -29.14
C ALA A 152 -8.52 23.83 -29.85
N THR A 153 -8.12 25.08 -29.61
CA THR A 153 -8.63 26.26 -30.32
C THR A 153 -8.03 26.38 -31.71
N LYS A 154 -8.66 25.66 -32.65
CA LYS A 154 -8.75 25.92 -34.10
C LYS A 154 -7.76 26.93 -34.69
N GLY A 155 -6.84 26.43 -35.53
CA GLY A 155 -6.11 27.30 -36.45
C GLY A 155 -7.03 28.01 -37.46
N LYS A 156 -6.71 29.26 -37.76
CA LYS A 156 -7.07 30.06 -38.96
C LYS A 156 -8.57 30.13 -39.35
N ARG A 157 -9.13 31.34 -39.26
CA ARG A 157 -9.13 32.28 -40.42
C ARG A 157 -9.56 33.69 -39.97
N HIS A 158 -8.80 34.70 -40.41
CA HIS A 158 -9.29 36.07 -40.47
C HIS A 158 -10.47 36.14 -41.43
N HIS A 159 -11.51 36.91 -41.09
CA HIS A 159 -12.26 37.66 -42.08
C HIS A 159 -12.66 39.02 -41.51
N HIS A 160 -12.14 40.07 -42.13
CA HIS A 160 -12.69 41.42 -42.00
C HIS A 160 -14.15 41.41 -42.46
N HIS A 161 -15.00 42.18 -41.78
CA HIS A 161 -15.99 42.99 -42.49
C HIS A 161 -16.24 44.32 -41.77
N HIS A 162 -16.18 45.40 -42.55
CA HIS A 162 -16.53 46.77 -42.14
C HIS A 162 -18.05 46.98 -42.26
N HIS A 163 -18.66 47.67 -41.28
CA HIS A 163 -19.74 48.67 -41.39
C HIS A 163 -20.44 48.84 -40.01
N ASN A 164 -21.17 49.91 -39.67
CA ASN A 164 -21.00 51.36 -39.85
C ASN A 164 -22.16 52.09 -39.10
N ASN A 165 -21.82 53.06 -38.23
CA ASN A 165 -22.65 54.20 -37.79
C ASN A 165 -24.07 54.09 -37.17
N ASN A 166 -24.20 54.85 -36.05
CA ASN A 166 -25.28 55.78 -35.66
C ASN A 166 -26.53 55.29 -34.89
N GLY A 167 -26.90 56.09 -33.86
CA GLY A 167 -28.10 55.97 -33.02
C GLY A 167 -27.77 55.97 -31.52
N ALA A 168 -27.36 57.09 -30.91
CA ALA A 168 -28.24 58.10 -30.29
C ALA A 168 -28.91 57.64 -28.97
N THR A 169 -28.31 58.07 -27.84
CA THR A 169 -28.97 58.46 -26.56
C THR A 169 -29.97 59.62 -26.82
N PRO A 170 -30.92 59.99 -25.91
CA PRO A 170 -30.92 59.87 -24.44
C PRO A 170 -32.09 58.97 -23.93
N ASP A 171 -32.71 59.02 -22.74
CA ASP A 171 -32.82 60.02 -21.64
C ASP A 171 -32.88 59.38 -20.22
N ASP A 172 -33.16 60.24 -19.22
CA ASP A 172 -33.40 60.06 -17.78
C ASP A 172 -34.58 59.07 -17.43
N ASP A 173 -34.85 58.63 -16.20
CA ASP A 173 -35.00 59.41 -14.95
C ASP A 173 -35.03 58.54 -13.67
N MET A 174 -35.08 59.19 -12.51
CA MET A 174 -34.94 58.62 -11.17
C MET A 174 -36.21 57.91 -10.64
N THR A 175 -36.04 56.85 -9.84
CA THR A 175 -36.81 56.60 -8.60
C THR A 175 -36.12 55.60 -7.69
#